data_AF-A0A606C7I9-F1
#
_entry.id   AF-A0A606C7I9-F1
#
_cell.length_a   1.000
_cell.length_b   1.000
_cell.length_c   1.000
_cell.angle_alpha   90.00
_cell.angle_beta   90.00
_cell.angle_gamma   90.00
#
_symmetry.space_group_name_H-M   'P 1'
#
loop_
_entity.id
_entity.type
_entity.pdbx_description
1 polymer ?
#
loop_
_entity_poly.entity_id
_entity_poly.type
_entity_poly.pdbx_seq_one_letter_code
_entity_poly.pdbx_strand_id
1 'polypeptide(L)' 'MRRPVLARTVPGACDGRYFLFSSERAAVRPLHAKAFFVIHRVTADKDLLWNEMNREIKTVK' A
#
# COMPACT_ATOMS: atom_id res chain seq x y z
N MET A 1 30.65 8.72 -12.77
CA MET A 1 29.69 9.03 -11.69
C MET A 1 28.30 8.62 -12.14
N ARG A 2 27.66 7.63 -11.50
CA ARG A 2 26.31 7.15 -11.86
C ARG A 2 25.26 8.05 -11.18
N ARG A 3 24.37 8.67 -11.95
CA ARG A 3 23.26 9.49 -11.44
C ARG A 3 22.31 8.60 -10.63
N PRO A 4 21.85 9.00 -9.43
CA PRO A 4 20.81 8.27 -8.73
C PRO A 4 19.53 8.33 -9.55
N VAL A 5 18.99 7.16 -9.89
CA VAL A 5 17.68 7.03 -10.53
C VAL A 5 16.67 7.64 -9.57
N LEU A 6 16.03 8.75 -9.95
CA LEU A 6 14.89 9.28 -9.22
C LEU A 6 13.87 8.16 -9.08
N ALA A 7 13.74 7.62 -7.87
CA ALA A 7 12.63 6.76 -7.50
C ALA A 7 11.37 7.53 -7.87
N ARG A 8 10.55 6.99 -8.78
CA ARG A 8 9.25 7.56 -9.13
C ARG A 8 8.47 7.75 -7.83
N THR A 9 8.39 8.99 -7.34
CA THR A 9 7.55 9.36 -6.22
C THR A 9 6.11 9.19 -6.68
N VAL A 10 5.45 8.12 -6.23
CA VAL A 10 4.02 7.93 -6.42
C VAL A 10 3.31 9.06 -5.67
N PRO A 11 2.44 9.87 -6.32
CA PRO A 11 1.71 10.93 -5.64
C PRO A 11 0.97 10.37 -4.42
N GLY A 12 1.20 10.95 -3.24
CA GLY A 12 0.58 10.52 -1.99
C GLY A 12 1.30 9.40 -1.22
N ALA A 13 2.42 8.87 -1.74
CA ALA A 13 3.28 8.00 -0.96
C ALA A 13 3.97 8.82 0.14
N CYS A 14 3.75 8.45 1.40
CA CYS A 14 4.39 9.08 2.55
C CYS A 14 5.08 8.02 3.39
N ASP A 15 6.18 8.40 4.04
CA ASP A 15 6.86 7.50 4.96
C ASP A 15 5.93 7.10 6.11
N GLY A 16 5.95 5.82 6.46
CA GLY A 16 5.08 5.24 7.47
C GLY A 16 5.70 4.01 8.12
N ARG A 17 5.23 3.69 9.32
CA ARG A 17 5.55 2.42 9.99
C ARG A 17 4.42 1.43 9.78
N TYR A 18 4.78 0.20 9.46
CA TYR A 18 3.87 -0.93 9.29
C TYR A 18 3.99 -1.86 10.49
N PHE A 19 2.84 -2.30 11.01
CA PHE A 19 2.76 -3.26 12.11
C PHE A 19 1.96 -4.47 11.65
N LEU A 20 2.57 -5.66 11.72
CA LEU A 20 1.89 -6.92 11.45
C LEU A 20 1.58 -7.57 12.79
N PHE A 21 0.28 -7.75 13.10
CA PHE A 21 -0.14 -8.36 14.37
C PHE A 21 -0.46 -9.85 14.20
N SER A 22 -1.07 -10.22 13.08
CA SER A 22 -1.41 -11.61 12.72
C SER A 22 -1.64 -11.71 11.21
N SER A 23 -1.94 -12.90 10.68
CA SER A 23 -2.34 -13.07 9.27
C SER A 23 -3.60 -12.26 8.90
N GLU A 24 -4.43 -11.93 9.88
CA GLU A 24 -5.73 -11.28 9.68
C GLU A 24 -5.75 -9.80 10.08
N ARG A 25 -4.67 -9.28 10.68
CA ARG A 25 -4.64 -7.92 11.25
C ARG A 25 -3.29 -7.24 11.07
N ALA A 26 -3.34 -6.02 10.57
CA ALA A 26 -2.19 -5.12 10.44
C ALA A 26 -2.57 -3.69 10.84
N ALA A 27 -1.57 -2.82 10.99
CA ALA A 27 -1.78 -1.39 11.11
C ALA A 27 -0.70 -0.58 10.38
N VAL A 28 -1.07 0.64 10.01
CA VAL A 28 -0.18 1.61 9.38
C VAL A 28 -0.24 2.92 10.16
N ARG A 29 0.94 3.45 10.48
CA ARG A 29 1.11 4.77 11.07
C ARG A 29 1.95 5.63 10.13
N PRO A 30 1.34 6.52 9.34
CA PRO A 30 2.10 7.51 8.58
C PRO A 30 2.93 8.39 9.53
N LEU A 31 4.17 8.71 9.17
CA LEU A 31 5.03 9.57 10.00
C LEU A 31 4.60 11.03 9.93
N HIS A 32 4.04 11.44 8.80
CA HIS A 32 3.65 12.81 8.52
C HIS A 32 2.23 13.16 8.99
N ALA A 33 1.47 12.17 9.47
CA ALA A 33 0.12 12.36 9.99
C ALA A 33 0.00 11.80 11.41
N LYS A 34 -0.69 12.50 12.31
CA LYS A 34 -1.05 11.98 13.64
C LYS A 34 -2.24 11.02 13.54
N ALA A 35 -2.12 10.02 12.68
CA ALA A 35 -3.14 9.04 12.38
C ALA A 35 -2.61 7.62 12.60
N PHE A 36 -3.51 6.71 12.96
CA PHE A 36 -3.20 5.29 13.13
C PHE A 36 -4.35 4.48 12.52
N PHE A 37 -4.04 3.73 11.46
CA PHE A 37 -5.04 2.96 10.71
C PHE A 37 -4.89 1.49 11.04
N VAL A 38 -5.97 0.86 11.49
CA VAL A 38 -6.04 -0.59 11.71
C VAL A 38 -6.74 -1.23 10.52
N ILE A 39 -6.14 -2.28 9.98
CA ILE A 39 -6.59 -2.98 8.78
C ILE A 39 -6.89 -4.43 9.18
N HIS A 40 -8.14 -4.85 8.93
CA HIS A 40 -8.60 -6.22 9.12
C HIS A 40 -8.72 -6.91 7.76
N ARG A 41 -8.26 -8.16 7.68
CA ARG A 41 -8.48 -9.01 6.50
C ARG A 41 -9.97 -9.38 6.44
N VAL A 42 -10.58 -9.11 5.29
CA VAL A 42 -12.03 -9.34 5.08
C VAL A 42 -12.28 -10.67 4.36
N THR A 43 -11.32 -11.17 3.57
CA THR A 43 -11.43 -12.46 2.86
C THR A 43 -10.07 -13.17 2.74
N ALA A 44 -10.10 -14.51 2.70
CA ALA A 44 -8.95 -15.33 2.40
C ALA A 44 -8.72 -15.38 0.89
N ASP A 45 -7.52 -14.93 0.49
CA ASP A 45 -6.94 -14.87 -0.85
C ASP A 45 -7.75 -14.15 -1.94
N LYS A 46 -7.03 -13.36 -2.74
CA LYS A 46 -7.61 -12.64 -3.86
C LYS A 46 -7.33 -13.43 -5.13
N ASP A 47 -8.39 -13.60 -5.90
CA ASP A 47 -8.41 -14.23 -7.21
C ASP A 47 -7.20 -13.89 -8.08
N LEU A 48 -6.74 -14.82 -8.91
CA LEU A 48 -5.60 -14.61 -9.83
C LEU A 48 -5.83 -13.42 -10.78
N LEU A 49 -7.09 -13.10 -11.08
CA LEU A 49 -7.54 -11.98 -11.90
C LEU A 49 -7.49 -10.62 -11.18
N TRP A 50 -7.27 -10.60 -9.86
CA TRP A 50 -7.24 -9.38 -9.03
C TRP A 50 -6.21 -8.35 -9.52
N ASN A 51 -5.05 -8.81 -10.00
CA ASN A 51 -4.00 -7.93 -10.48
C ASN A 51 -4.37 -7.25 -11.80
N GLU A 52 -5.03 -7.98 -12.70
CA GLU A 52 -5.48 -7.46 -13.99
C GLU A 52 -6.62 -6.44 -13.80
N MET A 53 -7.61 -6.79 -12.98
CA MET A 53 -8.71 -5.88 -12.63
C MET A 53 -8.21 -4.59 -11.96
N ASN A 54 -7.26 -4.66 -11.01
CA ASN A 54 -6.69 -3.46 -10.40
C ASN A 54 -5.90 -2.59 -11.37
N ARG A 55 -5.27 -3.21 -12.37
CA ARG A 55 -4.54 -2.46 -13.40
C ARG A 55 -5.55 -1.65 -14.21
N GLU A 56 -6.66 -2.23 -14.62
CA GLU A 56 -7.72 -1.53 -15.34
C GLU A 56 -8.35 -0.41 -14.50
N ILE A 57 -8.73 -0.68 -13.24
CA ILE A 57 -9.32 0.34 -12.34
C ILE A 57 -8.39 1.54 -12.16
N LYS A 58 -7.07 1.32 -12.05
CA LYS A 58 -6.10 2.42 -11.92
C LYS A 58 -5.86 3.20 -13.21
N THR A 59 -6.25 2.64 -14.36
CA THR A 59 -6.08 3.26 -15.68
C THR A 59 -7.31 4.09 -16.07
N VAL A 60 -8.49 3.73 -15.56
CA VAL A 60 -9.71 4.53 -15.66
C VAL A 60 -9.58 5.75 -14.74
N LYS A 61 -9.38 6.92 -15.34
CA LYS A 61 -9.39 8.22 -14.67
C LYS A 61 -10.81 8.78 -14.58
#